data_AF-A0A0T6BGX2-F1
#
_entry.id   AF-A0A0T6BGX2-F1
#
_cell.length_a   1.000
_cell.length_b   1.000
_cell.length_c   1.000
_cell.angle_alpha   90.00
_cell.angle_beta   90.00
_cell.angle_gamma   90.00
#
_symmetry.space_group_name_H-M   'P 1'
#
loop_
_entity.id
_entity.type
_entity.pdbx_description
1 polymer ?
#
loop_
_entity_poly.entity_id
_entity_poly.type
_entity_poly.pdbx_seq_one_letter_code
_entity_poly.pdbx_strand_id
1 'polypeptide(L)'
;MPLYPTEDIIWNENVVPTAYFSGEGCLALPKLNLQFLTLHDYLLRNFNLFRLESTYEIRQDIEDAVSRLCPWRSEDGTVYWGGWARMAQPILNFAVVEVAKPNIGEKRPSRVRADVSVNLAVRPEIKGEWENLRKHDVCFLITVVPPNPIGTKYNYKEAFIPQVGLKCVRGCEVEGMLDSNGRVIEDGPEPRPSLPGDQRTYRVWLDSNQYFIDMNNTDDGKDDVYGGFNILLRRKPKENNFKAVLETIRELMNTECVVPEWLHDIILGYGDPSAANYTKMQNQISVMDFNDTFIDMDHLRSCFPKYTVKVKTDNPTKLVRPFELTFEDLGKKEEEEKHNVIIVEPHITPKRGPYLFNEPKKNTIPFTPTQVEAIKSGMQPGLTLVVGPPGTGKTDVAVQIISNLYHNFPNQRTLIVTHSNQALNQLFEKIVELDIDERHLLRLGHGEEALETEKDFSRYGRVNYVLAKRLDLLMEVQRLQESLEVNGDVAYTCETAGHFYLYQILSRWEQFESIVRPKSGKVIFTII
;
A
#
# COMPACT_ATOMS: atom_id res chain seq x y z
N MET A 1 -15.20 19.26 7.67
CA MET A 1 -15.32 19.60 6.23
C MET A 1 -15.81 18.37 5.48
N PRO A 2 -16.81 18.50 4.60
CA PRO A 2 -17.24 17.42 3.72
C PRO A 2 -16.10 16.91 2.83
N LEU A 3 -16.07 15.60 2.59
CA LEU A 3 -15.08 14.95 1.72
C LEU A 3 -15.52 14.87 0.25
N TYR A 4 -16.82 14.89 0.00
CA TYR A 4 -17.37 14.86 -1.35
C TYR A 4 -17.63 16.27 -1.87
N PRO A 5 -17.37 16.54 -3.16
CA PRO A 5 -17.75 17.80 -3.77
C PRO A 5 -19.27 17.85 -4.02
N THR A 6 -19.84 19.05 -3.95
CA THR A 6 -21.25 19.35 -4.28
C THR A 6 -21.34 20.11 -5.60
N GLU A 7 -22.55 20.30 -6.11
CA GLU A 7 -22.87 21.11 -7.29
C GLU A 7 -22.20 22.49 -7.31
N ASP A 8 -22.07 23.14 -6.15
CA ASP A 8 -21.46 24.46 -6.01
C ASP A 8 -19.94 24.46 -6.27
N ILE A 9 -19.29 23.31 -6.12
CA ILE A 9 -17.83 23.15 -6.30
C ILE A 9 -17.52 22.53 -7.66
N ILE A 10 -18.27 21.50 -8.07
CA ILE A 10 -17.98 20.69 -9.26
C ILE A 10 -17.86 21.54 -10.54
N TRP A 11 -18.74 22.53 -10.71
CA TRP A 11 -18.76 23.42 -11.88
C TRP A 11 -18.16 24.81 -11.61
N ASN A 12 -17.50 25.04 -10.47
CA ASN A 12 -16.87 26.32 -10.17
C ASN A 12 -15.46 26.41 -10.77
N GLU A 13 -15.35 27.07 -11.92
CA GLU A 13 -14.11 27.13 -12.70
C GLU A 13 -12.95 27.89 -12.02
N ASN A 14 -13.22 28.67 -10.96
CA ASN A 14 -12.17 29.35 -10.19
C ASN A 14 -11.34 28.38 -9.32
N VAL A 15 -11.93 27.23 -8.98
CA VAL A 15 -11.34 26.19 -8.12
C VAL A 15 -11.21 24.84 -8.83
N VAL A 16 -12.06 24.55 -9.81
CA VAL A 16 -12.02 23.35 -10.66
C VAL A 16 -11.90 23.82 -12.12
N PRO A 17 -10.70 24.22 -12.57
CA PRO A 17 -10.50 24.73 -13.92
C PRO A 17 -10.77 23.64 -14.97
N THR A 18 -11.21 24.05 -16.14
CA THR A 18 -11.31 23.13 -17.29
C THR A 18 -9.92 22.91 -17.92
N ALA A 19 -9.80 21.87 -18.75
CA ALA A 19 -8.57 21.63 -19.53
C ALA A 19 -8.21 22.78 -20.49
N TYR A 20 -9.11 23.74 -20.71
CA TYR A 20 -8.93 24.90 -21.59
C TYR A 20 -8.43 26.15 -20.86
N PHE A 21 -8.04 26.04 -19.59
CA PHE A 21 -7.52 27.17 -18.83
C PHE A 21 -6.23 27.72 -19.47
N SER A 22 -6.25 28.99 -19.89
CA SER A 22 -5.15 29.63 -20.63
C SER A 22 -3.92 29.96 -19.79
N GLY A 23 -4.04 29.95 -18.45
CA GLY A 23 -2.98 30.39 -17.55
C GLY A 23 -2.88 31.92 -17.37
N GLU A 24 -3.72 32.70 -18.05
CA GLU A 24 -3.67 34.18 -17.98
C GLU A 24 -4.29 34.73 -16.69
N GLY A 25 -5.24 34.01 -16.09
CA GLY A 25 -5.85 34.36 -14.79
C GLY A 25 -5.18 33.66 -13.61
N CYS A 26 -5.49 34.08 -12.39
CA CYS A 26 -5.12 33.33 -11.18
C CYS A 26 -6.26 32.40 -10.75
N LEU A 27 -5.91 31.22 -10.25
CA LEU A 27 -6.86 30.29 -9.63
C LEU A 27 -6.69 30.28 -8.12
N ALA A 28 -7.76 30.01 -7.39
CA ALA A 28 -7.75 29.87 -5.93
C ALA A 28 -7.22 28.49 -5.51
N LEU A 29 -6.04 28.12 -6.03
CA LEU A 29 -5.39 26.83 -5.82
C LEU A 29 -4.12 26.99 -4.99
N PRO A 30 -3.88 26.07 -4.02
CA PRO A 30 -2.57 25.96 -3.40
C PRO A 30 -1.48 25.68 -4.44
N LYS A 31 -0.26 26.16 -4.18
CA LYS A 31 0.91 25.88 -5.03
C LYS A 31 1.85 24.93 -4.30
N LEU A 32 2.27 23.89 -5.01
CA LEU A 32 3.38 23.04 -4.59
C LEU A 32 4.67 23.62 -5.17
N ASN A 33 5.64 23.89 -4.31
CA ASN A 33 6.96 24.33 -4.68
C ASN A 33 7.96 23.65 -3.73
N LEU A 34 9.12 24.25 -3.50
CA LEU A 34 10.16 23.69 -2.65
C LEU A 34 9.83 23.69 -1.16
N GLN A 35 9.10 24.70 -0.66
CA GLN A 35 8.96 24.95 0.77
C GLN A 35 7.52 25.03 1.27
N PHE A 36 7.33 24.60 2.52
CA PHE A 36 6.08 24.61 3.26
C PHE A 36 6.29 25.15 4.67
N LEU A 37 5.29 25.84 5.24
CA LEU A 37 5.43 26.50 6.54
C LEU A 37 5.52 25.48 7.69
N THR A 38 4.68 24.45 7.64
CA THR A 38 4.57 23.38 8.64
C THR A 38 4.09 22.10 7.96
N LEU A 39 4.16 20.96 8.66
CA LEU A 39 3.55 19.72 8.17
C LEU A 39 2.05 19.87 7.93
N HIS A 40 1.37 20.66 8.76
CA HIS A 40 -0.06 20.96 8.56
C HIS A 40 -0.30 21.73 7.25
N ASP A 41 0.52 22.75 6.94
CA ASP A 41 0.45 23.46 5.65
C ASP A 41 0.69 22.51 4.48
N TYR A 42 1.77 21.71 4.53
CA TYR A 42 2.06 20.71 3.50
C TYR A 42 0.87 19.75 3.26
N LEU A 43 0.33 19.15 4.32
CA LEU A 43 -0.79 18.22 4.23
C LEU A 43 -2.06 18.91 3.71
N LEU A 44 -2.36 20.13 4.16
CA LEU A 44 -3.56 20.86 3.74
C LEU A 44 -3.51 21.29 2.28
N ARG A 45 -2.33 21.69 1.77
CA ARG A 45 -2.17 22.02 0.34
C ARG A 45 -2.38 20.78 -0.53
N ASN A 46 -1.76 19.66 -0.15
CA ASN A 46 -1.95 18.38 -0.85
C ASN A 46 -3.40 17.90 -0.77
N PHE A 47 -4.05 18.00 0.40
CA PHE A 47 -5.47 17.68 0.59
C PHE A 47 -6.36 18.46 -0.38
N ASN A 48 -6.18 19.79 -0.44
CA ASN A 48 -7.02 20.64 -1.29
C ASN A 48 -6.77 20.40 -2.78
N LEU A 49 -5.51 20.27 -3.19
CA LEU A 49 -5.17 20.00 -4.59
C LEU A 49 -5.72 18.65 -5.06
N PHE A 50 -5.51 17.60 -4.28
CA PHE A 50 -6.01 16.27 -4.59
C PHE A 50 -7.54 16.23 -4.63
N ARG A 51 -8.21 16.91 -3.69
CA ARG A 51 -9.67 17.05 -3.70
C ARG A 51 -10.17 17.72 -4.98
N LEU A 52 -9.54 18.80 -5.41
CA LEU A 52 -9.98 19.59 -6.56
C LEU A 52 -9.68 18.90 -7.90
N GLU A 53 -8.54 18.22 -7.99
CA GLU A 53 -8.17 17.41 -9.15
C GLU A 53 -9.15 16.23 -9.32
N SER A 54 -9.43 15.48 -8.25
CA SER A 54 -10.44 14.41 -8.29
C SER A 54 -11.84 14.94 -8.62
N THR A 55 -12.16 16.18 -8.21
CA THR A 55 -13.46 16.82 -8.53
C THR A 55 -13.62 17.07 -10.03
N TYR A 56 -12.54 17.37 -10.75
CA TYR A 56 -12.58 17.52 -12.21
C TYR A 56 -12.96 16.21 -12.90
N GLU A 57 -12.40 15.08 -12.48
CA GLU A 57 -12.78 13.77 -13.02
C GLU A 57 -14.24 13.42 -12.70
N ILE A 58 -14.69 13.72 -11.48
CA ILE A 58 -16.08 13.53 -11.07
C ILE A 58 -17.04 14.35 -11.95
N ARG A 59 -16.66 15.59 -12.30
CA ARG A 59 -17.43 16.42 -13.24
C ARG A 59 -17.60 15.71 -14.58
N GLN A 60 -16.52 15.17 -15.15
CA GLN A 60 -16.57 14.48 -16.44
C GLN A 60 -17.46 13.23 -16.39
N ASP A 61 -17.35 12.44 -15.32
CA ASP A 61 -18.16 11.24 -15.12
C ASP A 61 -19.65 11.58 -15.00
N ILE A 62 -19.99 12.65 -14.27
CA ILE A 62 -21.39 13.11 -14.13
C ILE A 62 -21.92 13.62 -15.48
N GLU A 63 -21.16 14.46 -16.18
CA GLU A 63 -21.57 15.03 -17.47
C GLU A 63 -21.84 13.93 -18.51
N ASP A 64 -20.95 12.93 -18.65
CA ASP A 64 -21.13 11.82 -19.58
C ASP A 64 -22.34 10.94 -19.20
N ALA A 65 -22.43 10.51 -17.94
CA ALA A 65 -23.47 9.57 -17.52
C ALA A 65 -24.88 10.17 -17.56
N VAL A 66 -25.06 11.40 -17.08
CA VAL A 66 -26.36 12.08 -17.09
C VAL A 66 -26.78 12.44 -18.51
N SER A 67 -25.84 12.88 -19.37
CA SER A 67 -26.14 13.14 -20.78
C SER A 67 -26.63 11.88 -21.50
N ARG A 68 -26.05 10.71 -21.20
CA ARG A 68 -26.47 9.41 -21.76
C ARG A 68 -27.84 8.94 -21.27
N LEU A 69 -28.20 9.25 -20.01
CA LEU A 69 -29.54 8.95 -19.49
C LEU A 69 -30.64 9.77 -20.19
N CYS A 70 -30.28 10.90 -20.80
CA CYS A 70 -31.17 11.81 -21.50
C CYS A 70 -32.43 12.17 -20.69
N PRO A 71 -32.29 12.88 -19.54
CA PRO A 71 -33.43 13.31 -18.74
C PRO A 71 -34.28 14.33 -19.49
N TRP A 72 -35.57 14.06 -19.65
CA TRP A 72 -36.54 14.98 -20.25
C TRP A 72 -37.76 15.16 -19.35
N ARG A 73 -38.49 16.24 -19.57
CA ARG A 73 -39.73 16.53 -18.87
C ARG A 73 -40.89 15.78 -19.52
N SER A 74 -41.55 14.94 -18.73
CA SER A 74 -42.81 14.27 -19.09
C SER A 74 -44.00 15.25 -19.00
N GLU A 75 -45.15 14.86 -19.57
CA GLU A 75 -46.39 15.66 -19.57
C GLU A 75 -46.94 15.92 -18.16
N ASP A 76 -46.75 14.96 -17.25
CA ASP A 76 -47.11 15.06 -15.83
C ASP A 76 -46.07 15.82 -14.98
N GLY A 77 -45.00 16.33 -15.62
CA GLY A 77 -43.91 17.04 -14.95
C GLY A 77 -42.87 16.15 -14.29
N THR A 78 -42.99 14.82 -14.39
CA THR A 78 -41.98 13.87 -13.91
C THR A 78 -40.78 13.77 -14.86
N VAL A 79 -39.72 13.11 -14.41
CA VAL A 79 -38.53 12.87 -15.24
C VAL A 79 -38.75 11.64 -16.11
N TYR A 80 -38.66 11.83 -17.42
CA TYR A 80 -38.61 10.76 -18.40
C TYR A 80 -37.16 10.48 -18.80
N TRP A 81 -36.76 9.21 -18.77
CA TRP A 81 -35.40 8.78 -19.14
C TRP A 81 -35.37 8.33 -20.60
N GLY A 82 -34.86 9.18 -21.49
CA GLY A 82 -34.80 8.90 -22.92
C GLY A 82 -33.68 7.95 -23.35
N GLY A 83 -32.71 7.71 -22.47
CA GLY A 83 -31.53 6.90 -22.74
C GLY A 83 -31.13 6.03 -21.55
N TRP A 84 -29.96 5.42 -21.66
CA TRP A 84 -29.40 4.54 -20.62
C TRP A 84 -27.91 4.81 -20.45
N ALA A 85 -27.41 4.62 -19.23
CA ALA A 85 -25.99 4.75 -18.92
C ALA A 85 -25.49 3.48 -18.22
N ARG A 86 -24.27 3.05 -18.55
CA ARG A 86 -23.61 1.90 -17.87
C ARG A 86 -23.26 2.24 -16.42
N MET A 87 -22.88 3.49 -16.15
CA MET A 87 -22.35 3.98 -14.88
C MET A 87 -23.40 4.69 -14.00
N ALA A 88 -24.61 4.94 -14.51
CA ALA A 88 -25.67 5.57 -13.73
C ALA A 88 -27.01 4.84 -13.92
N GLN A 89 -27.82 4.80 -12.87
CA GLN A 89 -29.14 4.19 -12.86
C GLN A 89 -30.16 5.14 -12.20
N PRO A 90 -31.40 5.19 -12.72
CA PRO A 90 -32.48 5.87 -12.04
C PRO A 90 -32.75 5.26 -10.65
N ILE A 91 -32.92 6.13 -9.66
CA ILE A 91 -33.29 5.72 -8.30
C ILE A 91 -34.80 5.43 -8.27
N LEU A 92 -35.17 4.25 -7.76
CA LEU A 92 -36.56 3.89 -7.49
C LEU A 92 -37.03 4.42 -6.14
N ASN A 93 -36.17 4.30 -5.12
CA ASN A 93 -36.44 4.73 -3.77
C ASN A 93 -35.14 5.12 -3.07
N PHE A 94 -35.21 6.17 -2.27
CA PHE A 94 -34.12 6.60 -1.40
C PHE A 94 -34.70 6.95 -0.04
N ALA A 95 -34.11 6.43 1.02
CA ALA A 95 -34.53 6.75 2.38
C ALA A 95 -33.34 6.80 3.32
N VAL A 96 -33.25 7.85 4.13
CA VAL A 96 -32.32 7.91 5.27
C VAL A 96 -32.86 6.98 6.36
N VAL A 97 -32.09 5.95 6.70
CA VAL A 97 -32.52 4.88 7.62
C VAL A 97 -31.93 5.03 9.03
N GLU A 98 -30.81 5.75 9.17
CA GLU A 98 -30.21 6.02 10.47
C GLU A 98 -29.50 7.37 10.49
N VAL A 99 -29.74 8.12 11.56
CA VAL A 99 -28.95 9.29 11.95
C VAL A 99 -28.48 9.06 13.38
N ALA A 100 -27.19 8.77 13.55
CA ALA A 100 -26.61 8.51 14.86
C ALA A 100 -26.35 9.81 15.61
N LYS A 101 -26.36 9.74 16.95
CA LYS A 101 -26.07 10.91 17.81
C LYS A 101 -24.65 11.44 17.57
N PRO A 102 -24.42 12.76 17.63
CA PRO A 102 -23.08 13.33 17.61
C PRO A 102 -22.17 12.77 18.69
N ASN A 103 -20.86 12.69 18.39
CA ASN A 103 -19.85 12.45 19.41
C ASN A 103 -19.74 13.65 20.35
N ILE A 104 -19.25 13.44 21.58
CA ILE A 104 -19.07 14.52 22.56
C ILE A 104 -18.12 15.58 21.96
N GLY A 105 -18.59 16.83 21.91
CA GLY A 105 -17.85 17.97 21.36
C GLY A 105 -18.07 18.22 19.86
N GLU A 106 -18.65 17.28 19.13
CA GLU A 106 -19.01 17.47 17.72
C GLU A 106 -20.47 17.92 17.56
N LYS A 107 -20.74 18.75 16.54
CA LYS A 107 -22.12 19.17 16.19
C LYS A 107 -22.77 18.26 15.16
N ARG A 108 -21.98 17.65 14.29
CA ARG A 108 -22.42 16.74 13.23
C ARG A 108 -22.82 15.38 13.82
N PRO A 109 -23.74 14.63 13.19
CA PRO A 109 -23.99 13.25 13.58
C PRO A 109 -22.72 12.40 13.43
N SER A 110 -22.56 11.36 14.25
CA SER A 110 -21.41 10.45 14.16
C SER A 110 -21.48 9.54 12.93
N ARG A 111 -22.69 9.26 12.44
CA ARG A 111 -22.96 8.42 11.28
C ARG A 111 -24.32 8.74 10.69
N VAL A 112 -24.42 8.67 9.36
CA VAL A 112 -25.68 8.75 8.62
C VAL A 112 -25.73 7.62 7.60
N ARG A 113 -26.82 6.84 7.61
CA ARG A 113 -27.06 5.74 6.66
C ARG A 113 -28.31 5.97 5.84
N ALA A 114 -28.26 5.58 4.58
CA ALA A 114 -29.41 5.56 3.69
C ALA A 114 -29.46 4.26 2.89
N ASP A 115 -30.68 3.87 2.52
CA ASP A 115 -30.92 2.77 1.60
C ASP A 115 -31.35 3.36 0.24
N VAL A 116 -30.65 2.96 -0.83
CA VAL A 116 -30.92 3.38 -2.21
C VAL A 116 -31.27 2.17 -3.06
N SER A 117 -32.46 2.20 -3.69
CA SER A 117 -32.94 1.12 -4.56
C SER A 117 -32.88 1.52 -6.02
N VAL A 118 -32.41 0.62 -6.88
CA VAL A 118 -32.34 0.77 -8.34
C VAL A 118 -32.93 -0.46 -9.04
N ASN A 119 -33.37 -0.30 -10.29
CA ASN A 119 -33.78 -1.40 -11.15
C ASN A 119 -32.66 -1.77 -12.12
N LEU A 120 -32.13 -2.99 -12.02
CA LEU A 120 -31.10 -3.52 -12.91
C LEU A 120 -31.68 -4.40 -14.02
N ALA A 121 -32.81 -3.99 -14.60
CA ALA A 121 -33.37 -4.58 -15.82
C ALA A 121 -32.55 -4.18 -17.06
N VAL A 122 -31.25 -4.46 -17.00
CA VAL A 122 -30.21 -4.10 -17.97
C VAL A 122 -29.51 -5.36 -18.47
N ARG A 123 -28.55 -5.19 -19.38
CA ARG A 123 -27.77 -6.33 -19.89
C ARG A 123 -27.06 -7.07 -18.74
N PRO A 124 -26.93 -8.41 -18.79
CA PRO A 124 -26.35 -9.21 -17.71
C PRO A 124 -24.94 -8.76 -17.29
N GLU A 125 -24.12 -8.29 -18.22
CA GLU A 125 -22.77 -7.80 -17.91
C GLU A 125 -22.81 -6.55 -17.03
N ILE A 126 -23.72 -5.63 -17.34
CA ILE A 126 -23.94 -4.38 -16.59
C ILE A 126 -24.56 -4.72 -15.22
N LYS A 127 -25.53 -5.65 -15.19
CA LYS A 127 -26.11 -6.13 -13.94
C LYS A 127 -25.03 -6.69 -13.02
N GLY A 128 -24.14 -7.55 -13.54
CA GLY A 128 -23.01 -8.09 -12.79
C GLY A 128 -22.06 -7.00 -12.28
N GLU A 129 -21.81 -5.94 -13.04
CA GLU A 129 -20.99 -4.80 -12.57
C GLU A 129 -21.60 -4.05 -11.39
N TRP A 130 -22.92 -3.79 -11.43
CA TRP A 130 -23.63 -3.13 -10.33
C TRP A 130 -23.78 -4.04 -9.11
N GLU A 131 -24.04 -5.33 -9.33
CA GLU A 131 -24.08 -6.33 -8.26
C GLU A 131 -22.71 -6.55 -7.62
N ASN A 132 -21.61 -6.19 -8.32
CA ASN A 132 -20.23 -6.27 -7.84
C ASN A 132 -19.73 -5.04 -7.09
N LEU A 133 -20.58 -4.03 -6.82
CA LEU A 133 -20.21 -2.96 -5.88
C LEU A 133 -19.80 -3.57 -4.54
N ARG A 134 -18.71 -3.06 -3.98
CA ARG A 134 -18.07 -3.53 -2.76
C ARG A 134 -18.22 -2.51 -1.65
N LYS A 135 -18.00 -2.96 -0.42
CA LYS A 135 -17.85 -2.03 0.70
C LYS A 135 -16.76 -1.00 0.39
N HIS A 136 -17.00 0.26 0.75
CA HIS A 136 -16.13 1.41 0.51
C HIS A 136 -16.13 1.97 -0.92
N ASP A 137 -16.87 1.39 -1.87
CA ASP A 137 -17.05 2.00 -3.19
C ASP A 137 -17.81 3.32 -3.06
N VAL A 138 -17.28 4.38 -3.67
CA VAL A 138 -17.94 5.70 -3.67
C VAL A 138 -18.94 5.81 -4.82
N CYS A 139 -20.15 6.25 -4.51
CA CYS A 139 -21.19 6.58 -5.48
C CYS A 139 -21.67 8.03 -5.29
N PHE A 140 -22.34 8.59 -6.31
CA PHE A 140 -22.92 9.92 -6.28
C PHE A 140 -24.44 9.84 -6.45
N LEU A 141 -25.15 10.51 -5.55
CA LEU A 141 -26.58 10.75 -5.57
C LEU A 141 -26.82 12.09 -6.27
N ILE A 142 -27.62 12.09 -7.32
CA ILE A 142 -27.82 13.25 -8.18
C ILE A 142 -29.32 13.50 -8.33
N THR A 143 -29.70 14.78 -8.34
CA THR A 143 -31.06 15.24 -8.65
C THR A 143 -31.04 16.08 -9.91
N VAL A 144 -31.85 15.69 -10.88
CA VAL A 144 -32.14 16.49 -12.08
C VAL A 144 -33.62 16.82 -12.16
N VAL A 145 -33.92 18.06 -12.56
CA VAL A 145 -35.28 18.53 -12.87
C VAL A 145 -35.24 19.06 -14.30
N PRO A 146 -35.47 18.20 -15.31
CA PRO A 146 -35.23 18.54 -16.70
C PRO A 146 -36.20 19.66 -17.14
N PRO A 147 -35.69 20.74 -17.76
CA PRO A 147 -36.54 21.80 -18.28
C PRO A 147 -37.10 21.47 -19.67
N ASN A 148 -36.42 20.56 -20.40
CA ASN A 148 -36.62 20.34 -21.82
C ASN A 148 -37.62 19.21 -22.10
N PRO A 149 -38.48 19.34 -23.14
CA PRO A 149 -39.41 18.29 -23.53
C PRO A 149 -38.72 17.07 -24.15
N ILE A 150 -39.44 15.96 -24.19
CA ILE A 150 -39.00 14.69 -24.77
C ILE A 150 -38.49 14.89 -26.21
N GLY A 151 -37.33 14.32 -26.52
CA GLY A 151 -36.70 14.39 -27.84
C GLY A 151 -35.73 15.57 -28.06
N THR A 152 -35.56 16.46 -27.08
CA THR A 152 -34.60 17.57 -27.17
C THR A 152 -33.17 17.05 -27.21
N LYS A 153 -32.38 17.46 -28.21
CA LYS A 153 -30.97 17.09 -28.35
C LYS A 153 -30.07 17.98 -27.52
N TYR A 154 -29.10 17.39 -26.82
CA TYR A 154 -28.07 18.13 -26.08
C TYR A 154 -27.01 18.73 -27.00
N ASN A 155 -26.57 19.93 -26.64
CA ASN A 155 -25.47 20.63 -27.27
C ASN A 155 -24.27 20.68 -26.31
N TYR A 156 -23.23 19.89 -26.60
CA TYR A 156 -22.01 19.82 -25.80
C TYR A 156 -21.18 21.12 -25.78
N LYS A 157 -21.55 22.13 -26.59
CA LYS A 157 -20.94 23.46 -26.56
C LYS A 157 -21.61 24.41 -25.56
N GLU A 158 -22.80 24.09 -25.10
CA GLU A 158 -23.54 24.87 -24.12
C GLU A 158 -23.30 24.36 -22.70
N ALA A 159 -23.61 25.18 -21.70
CA ALA A 159 -23.46 24.81 -20.31
C ALA A 159 -24.28 23.55 -19.98
N PHE A 160 -23.69 22.61 -19.26
CA PHE A 160 -24.32 21.33 -18.92
C PHE A 160 -25.51 21.49 -17.96
N ILE A 161 -25.34 22.24 -16.85
CA ILE A 161 -26.34 22.34 -15.78
C ILE A 161 -27.72 22.80 -16.30
N PRO A 162 -27.85 23.89 -17.09
CA PRO A 162 -29.15 24.34 -17.59
C PRO A 162 -29.81 23.37 -18.57
N GLN A 163 -29.01 22.58 -19.30
CA GLN A 163 -29.55 21.63 -20.27
C GLN A 163 -30.24 20.44 -19.61
N VAL A 164 -29.64 19.89 -18.55
CA VAL A 164 -30.19 18.72 -17.84
C VAL A 164 -31.03 19.11 -16.62
N GLY A 165 -30.94 20.37 -16.18
CA GLY A 165 -31.61 20.87 -14.98
C GLY A 165 -31.04 20.27 -13.70
N LEU A 166 -29.72 20.11 -13.61
CA LEU A 166 -29.06 19.57 -12.42
C LEU A 166 -29.30 20.49 -11.21
N LYS A 167 -29.78 19.90 -10.12
CA LYS A 167 -30.11 20.61 -8.87
C LYS A 167 -29.14 20.31 -7.74
N CYS A 168 -28.77 19.05 -7.54
CA CYS A 168 -27.85 18.69 -6.48
C CYS A 168 -27.02 17.45 -6.79
N VAL A 169 -25.85 17.38 -6.17
CA VAL A 169 -24.93 16.24 -6.16
C VAL A 169 -24.47 15.99 -4.73
N ARG A 170 -24.59 14.75 -4.26
CA ARG A 170 -24.07 14.32 -2.95
C ARG A 170 -23.30 13.02 -3.11
N GLY A 171 -22.13 12.91 -2.49
CA GLY A 171 -21.39 11.66 -2.45
C GLY A 171 -21.89 10.74 -1.33
N CYS A 172 -21.77 9.44 -1.56
CA CYS A 172 -22.05 8.39 -0.60
C CYS A 172 -21.05 7.25 -0.76
N GLU A 173 -20.92 6.42 0.26
CA GLU A 173 -20.02 5.27 0.28
C GLU A 173 -20.81 4.00 0.55
N VAL A 174 -20.59 2.96 -0.24
CA VAL A 174 -21.33 1.70 -0.13
C VAL A 174 -20.92 0.98 1.17
N GLU A 175 -21.89 0.70 2.04
CA GLU A 175 -21.73 -0.24 3.16
C GLU A 175 -21.88 -1.67 2.64
N GLY A 176 -22.85 -1.90 1.75
CA GLY A 176 -23.03 -3.14 1.01
C GLY A 176 -24.43 -3.27 0.39
N MET A 177 -24.62 -4.33 -0.39
CA MET A 177 -25.92 -4.67 -1.00
C MET A 177 -26.81 -5.39 0.03
N LEU A 178 -28.12 -5.12 0.03
CA LEU A 178 -29.06 -5.77 0.94
C LEU A 178 -29.59 -7.09 0.37
N ASP A 179 -29.76 -8.07 1.26
CA ASP A 179 -30.49 -9.30 0.97
C ASP A 179 -32.02 -9.11 1.03
N SER A 180 -32.77 -10.17 0.75
CA SER A 180 -34.24 -10.18 0.85
C SER A 180 -34.78 -9.94 2.26
N ASN A 181 -33.94 -10.02 3.30
CA ASN A 181 -34.28 -9.76 4.70
C ASN A 181 -33.83 -8.36 5.17
N GLY A 182 -33.29 -7.52 4.29
CA GLY A 182 -32.78 -6.18 4.62
C GLY A 182 -31.44 -6.18 5.38
N ARG A 183 -30.72 -7.29 5.37
CA ARG A 183 -29.37 -7.42 5.94
C ARG A 183 -28.32 -7.12 4.89
N VAL A 184 -27.24 -6.47 5.31
CA VAL A 184 -26.10 -6.20 4.41
C VAL A 184 -25.40 -7.52 4.11
N ILE A 185 -25.24 -7.83 2.82
CA ILE A 185 -24.47 -8.97 2.34
C ILE A 185 -22.99 -8.65 2.56
N GLU A 186 -22.33 -9.44 3.39
CA GLU A 186 -20.90 -9.27 3.67
C GLU A 186 -20.04 -9.80 2.52
N ASP A 187 -18.92 -9.11 2.28
CA ASP A 187 -17.87 -9.57 1.38
C ASP A 187 -17.08 -10.70 2.05
N GLY A 188 -17.38 -11.94 1.67
CA GLY A 188 -16.71 -13.14 2.19
C GLY A 188 -16.11 -14.02 1.09
N PRO A 189 -15.43 -15.12 1.47
CA PRO A 189 -14.95 -16.14 0.54
C PRO A 189 -16.09 -16.96 -0.08
N GLU A 190 -17.28 -16.92 0.53
CA GLU A 190 -18.48 -17.59 0.01
C GLU A 190 -19.06 -16.83 -1.19
N PRO A 191 -19.63 -17.55 -2.17
CA PRO A 191 -20.25 -16.91 -3.32
C PRO A 191 -21.42 -16.03 -2.89
N ARG A 192 -21.50 -14.82 -3.46
CA ARG A 192 -22.61 -13.90 -3.19
C ARG A 192 -23.94 -14.57 -3.50
N PRO A 193 -24.99 -14.37 -2.67
CA PRO A 193 -26.28 -14.99 -2.88
C PRO A 193 -26.91 -14.49 -4.19
N SER A 194 -27.54 -15.39 -4.94
CA SER A 194 -28.32 -15.02 -6.12
C SER A 194 -29.63 -14.38 -5.68
N LEU A 195 -29.77 -13.07 -5.91
CA LEU A 195 -30.97 -12.33 -5.54
C LEU A 195 -32.03 -12.43 -6.66
N PRO A 196 -33.30 -12.75 -6.32
CA PRO A 196 -34.37 -12.83 -7.31
C PRO A 196 -34.70 -11.44 -7.88
N GLY A 197 -35.23 -11.42 -9.10
CA GLY A 197 -35.63 -10.18 -9.79
C GLY A 197 -34.46 -9.26 -10.16
N ASP A 198 -34.82 -8.03 -10.53
CA ASP A 198 -33.87 -7.02 -11.01
C ASP A 198 -33.71 -5.82 -10.08
N GLN A 199 -34.55 -5.71 -9.05
CA GLN A 199 -34.40 -4.66 -8.04
C GLN A 199 -33.24 -4.98 -7.10
N ARG A 200 -32.36 -4.01 -6.88
CA ARG A 200 -31.27 -4.07 -5.89
C ARG A 200 -31.34 -2.87 -4.97
N THR A 201 -31.07 -3.10 -3.70
CA THR A 201 -30.97 -2.05 -2.69
C THR A 201 -29.58 -2.06 -2.10
N TYR A 202 -28.95 -0.89 -2.03
CA TYR A 202 -27.64 -0.70 -1.43
C TYR A 202 -27.80 0.15 -0.19
N ARG A 203 -27.17 -0.28 0.91
CA ARG A 203 -26.99 0.57 2.07
C ARG A 203 -25.73 1.39 1.89
N VAL A 204 -25.83 2.69 2.12
CA VAL A 204 -24.75 3.65 1.92
C VAL A 204 -24.55 4.55 3.13
N TRP A 205 -23.31 4.95 3.38
CA TRP A 205 -22.95 6.02 4.30
C TRP A 205 -22.97 7.37 3.58
N LEU A 206 -23.57 8.36 4.23
CA LEU A 206 -23.57 9.75 3.77
C LEU A 206 -22.54 10.55 4.56
N ASP A 207 -21.94 11.57 3.94
CA ASP A 207 -21.03 12.46 4.67
C ASP A 207 -21.78 13.22 5.76
N SER A 208 -21.42 12.97 7.01
CA SER A 208 -22.11 13.52 8.17
C SER A 208 -21.93 15.03 8.32
N ASN A 209 -20.83 15.60 7.82
CA ASN A 209 -20.66 17.06 7.79
C ASN A 209 -21.60 17.67 6.75
N GLN A 210 -21.70 17.05 5.57
CA GLN A 210 -22.59 17.54 4.51
C GLN A 210 -24.06 17.44 4.95
N TYR A 211 -24.46 16.32 5.54
CA TYR A 211 -25.80 16.13 6.09
C TYR A 211 -26.17 17.19 7.13
N PHE A 212 -25.25 17.51 8.04
CA PHE A 212 -25.46 18.57 9.02
C PHE A 212 -25.66 19.96 8.36
N ILE A 213 -24.87 20.27 7.34
CA ILE A 213 -24.99 21.54 6.58
C ILE A 213 -26.33 21.58 5.83
N ASP A 214 -26.72 20.49 5.19
CA ASP A 214 -27.97 20.39 4.43
C ASP A 214 -29.19 20.51 5.35
N MET A 215 -29.20 19.88 6.52
CA MET A 215 -30.30 20.00 7.49
C MET A 215 -30.43 21.42 8.04
N ASN A 216 -29.33 22.09 8.37
CA ASN A 216 -29.39 23.50 8.79
C ASN A 216 -29.95 24.41 7.69
N ASN A 217 -29.55 24.14 6.42
CA ASN A 217 -30.09 24.87 5.27
C ASN A 217 -31.61 24.64 5.11
N THR A 218 -32.09 23.43 5.37
CA THR A 218 -33.53 23.11 5.37
C THR A 218 -34.26 23.82 6.50
N ASP A 219 -33.69 23.87 7.70
CA ASP A 219 -34.24 24.63 8.84
C ASP A 219 -34.32 26.14 8.54
N ASP A 220 -33.37 26.66 7.75
CA ASP A 220 -33.38 28.03 7.22
C ASP A 220 -34.37 28.25 6.05
N GLY A 221 -35.16 27.23 5.69
CA GLY A 221 -36.24 27.30 4.71
C GLY A 221 -35.86 26.92 3.28
N LYS A 222 -34.70 26.29 3.04
CA LYS A 222 -34.36 25.70 1.73
C LYS A 222 -35.01 24.32 1.56
N ASP A 223 -35.08 23.85 0.31
CA ASP A 223 -35.65 22.54 -0.02
C ASP A 223 -34.82 21.38 0.57
N ASP A 224 -35.51 20.32 1.00
CA ASP A 224 -34.85 19.10 1.47
C ASP A 224 -34.21 18.32 0.30
N VAL A 225 -32.88 18.32 0.29
CA VAL A 225 -32.05 17.66 -0.72
C VAL A 225 -32.27 16.15 -0.74
N TYR A 226 -32.51 15.52 0.41
CA TYR A 226 -32.53 14.06 0.54
C TYR A 226 -33.82 13.42 0.00
N GLY A 227 -34.88 14.21 -0.20
CA GLY A 227 -36.11 13.77 -0.88
C GLY A 227 -36.06 13.85 -2.41
N GLY A 228 -35.03 14.48 -2.99
CA GLY A 228 -34.99 14.81 -4.42
C GLY A 228 -34.24 13.83 -5.32
N PHE A 229 -33.40 12.95 -4.77
CA PHE A 229 -32.48 12.14 -5.58
C PHE A 229 -33.19 11.21 -6.55
N ASN A 230 -32.78 11.26 -7.82
CA ASN A 230 -33.36 10.46 -8.88
C ASN A 230 -32.34 9.72 -9.75
N ILE A 231 -31.04 9.91 -9.53
CA ILE A 231 -29.95 9.18 -10.20
C ILE A 231 -28.92 8.71 -9.17
N LEU A 232 -28.53 7.44 -9.25
CA LEU A 232 -27.36 6.89 -8.58
C LEU A 232 -26.26 6.66 -9.62
N LEU A 233 -25.09 7.24 -9.40
CA LEU A 233 -23.92 7.13 -10.27
C LEU A 233 -22.79 6.42 -9.55
N ARG A 234 -22.26 5.35 -10.15
CA ARG A 234 -21.02 4.69 -9.71
C ARG A 234 -19.85 5.16 -10.56
N ARG A 235 -18.63 4.99 -10.05
CA ARG A 235 -17.38 5.29 -10.79
C ARG A 235 -16.55 4.02 -10.98
N LYS A 236 -15.51 4.08 -11.81
CA LYS A 236 -14.58 2.96 -11.97
C LYS A 236 -13.72 2.81 -10.72
N PRO A 237 -13.61 1.62 -10.10
CA PRO A 237 -12.89 1.45 -8.82
C PRO A 237 -11.45 1.99 -8.83
N LYS A 238 -10.70 1.82 -9.93
CA LYS A 238 -9.31 2.29 -10.05
C LYS A 238 -9.16 3.81 -9.97
N GLU A 239 -10.19 4.56 -10.37
CA GLU A 239 -10.23 6.02 -10.44
C GLU A 239 -11.00 6.61 -9.23
N ASN A 240 -11.44 5.76 -8.29
CA ASN A 240 -12.43 6.12 -7.27
C ASN A 240 -11.91 6.02 -5.81
N ASN A 241 -10.61 6.17 -5.62
CA ASN A 241 -9.98 6.09 -4.29
C ASN A 241 -9.90 7.45 -3.57
N PHE A 242 -10.46 8.51 -4.16
CA PHE A 242 -10.18 9.88 -3.72
C PHE A 242 -10.61 10.14 -2.26
N LYS A 243 -11.79 9.65 -1.86
CA LYS A 243 -12.31 9.84 -0.51
C LYS A 243 -11.41 9.18 0.54
N ALA A 244 -10.92 7.96 0.28
CA ALA A 244 -10.06 7.24 1.20
C ALA A 244 -8.71 7.95 1.39
N VAL A 245 -8.15 8.50 0.31
CA VAL A 245 -6.93 9.32 0.38
C VAL A 245 -7.18 10.61 1.17
N LEU A 246 -8.26 11.33 0.90
CA LEU A 246 -8.61 12.55 1.63
C LEU A 246 -8.87 12.28 3.12
N GLU A 247 -9.53 11.18 3.44
CA GLU A 247 -9.75 10.75 4.82
C GLU A 247 -8.43 10.45 5.53
N THR A 248 -7.52 9.72 4.88
CA THR A 248 -6.18 9.43 5.41
C THR A 248 -5.40 10.71 5.67
N ILE A 249 -5.37 11.65 4.72
CA ILE A 249 -4.68 12.94 4.90
C ILE A 249 -5.32 13.75 6.05
N ARG A 250 -6.65 13.74 6.17
CA ARG A 250 -7.37 14.39 7.27
C ARG A 250 -7.05 13.77 8.61
N GLU A 251 -6.99 12.45 8.70
CA GLU A 251 -6.59 11.74 9.92
C GLU A 251 -5.16 12.08 10.30
N LEU A 252 -4.22 12.08 9.35
CA LEU A 252 -2.84 12.50 9.58
C LEU A 252 -2.77 13.91 10.16
N MET A 253 -3.51 14.88 9.59
CA MET A 253 -3.57 16.26 10.12
C MET A 253 -4.09 16.37 11.57
N ASN A 254 -4.82 15.38 12.06
CA ASN A 254 -5.32 15.33 13.44
C ASN A 254 -4.39 14.55 14.39
N THR A 255 -3.32 13.94 13.87
CA THR A 255 -2.26 13.32 14.66
C THR A 255 -1.10 14.29 14.86
N GLU A 256 -0.18 13.98 15.79
CA GLU A 256 1.04 14.77 15.98
C GLU A 256 2.03 14.66 14.80
N CYS A 257 1.71 13.91 13.73
CA CYS A 257 2.52 13.75 12.52
C CYS A 257 4.01 13.49 12.85
N VAL A 258 4.26 12.44 13.63
CA VAL A 258 5.62 12.09 14.07
C VAL A 258 6.43 11.54 12.89
N VAL A 259 7.22 12.42 12.27
CA VAL A 259 8.26 12.06 11.30
C VAL A 259 9.63 12.07 11.99
N PRO A 260 10.64 11.32 11.51
CA PRO A 260 11.98 11.40 12.07
C PRO A 260 12.50 12.84 12.06
N GLU A 261 13.08 13.30 13.17
CA GLU A 261 13.53 14.69 13.33
C GLU A 261 14.52 15.11 12.23
N TRP A 262 15.41 14.19 11.83
CA TRP A 262 16.40 14.42 10.76
C TRP A 262 15.78 14.52 9.36
N LEU A 263 14.50 14.18 9.19
CA LEU A 263 13.77 14.25 7.92
C LEU A 263 12.76 15.42 7.88
N HIS A 264 12.34 15.92 9.04
CA HIS A 264 11.33 16.96 9.18
C HIS A 264 11.62 18.20 8.32
N ASP A 265 12.82 18.78 8.48
CA ASP A 265 13.22 20.01 7.80
C ASP A 265 13.35 19.81 6.28
N ILE A 266 13.82 18.62 5.88
CA ILE A 266 13.98 18.24 4.47
C ILE A 266 12.61 18.10 3.79
N ILE A 267 11.62 17.49 4.46
CA ILE A 267 10.24 17.39 3.94
C ILE A 267 9.65 18.78 3.71
N LEU A 268 9.91 19.72 4.62
CA LEU A 268 9.39 21.08 4.53
C LEU A 268 10.23 22.01 3.64
N GLY A 269 11.37 21.52 3.15
CA GLY A 269 12.23 22.17 2.16
C GLY A 269 13.14 23.26 2.69
N TYR A 270 13.39 23.30 4.00
CA TYR A 270 14.32 24.23 4.62
C TYR A 270 15.53 23.51 5.23
N GLY A 271 16.54 24.28 5.64
CA GLY A 271 17.78 23.73 6.18
C GLY A 271 18.74 23.18 5.11
N ASP A 272 19.68 22.35 5.55
CA ASP A 272 20.67 21.71 4.68
C ASP A 272 20.08 20.45 4.02
N PRO A 273 19.93 20.42 2.68
CA PRO A 273 19.34 19.27 1.98
C PRO A 273 20.17 17.98 2.12
N SER A 274 21.43 18.09 2.52
CA SER A 274 22.33 16.95 2.73
C SER A 274 22.36 16.48 4.18
N ALA A 275 21.62 17.10 5.12
CA ALA A 275 21.65 16.77 6.53
C ALA A 275 21.30 15.30 6.85
N ALA A 276 20.40 14.69 6.05
CA ALA A 276 20.02 13.28 6.18
C ALA A 276 20.94 12.31 5.42
N ASN A 277 22.00 12.78 4.76
CA ASN A 277 22.96 11.88 4.14
C ASN A 277 23.68 11.07 5.22
N TYR A 278 23.94 9.79 4.96
CA TYR A 278 24.58 8.90 5.93
C TYR A 278 25.88 9.46 6.52
N THR A 279 26.66 10.22 5.75
CA THR A 279 27.93 10.84 6.21
C THR A 279 27.76 11.90 7.31
N LYS A 280 26.53 12.41 7.50
CA LYS A 280 26.17 13.40 8.52
C LYS A 280 25.28 12.82 9.63
N MET A 281 24.85 11.57 9.50
CA MET A 281 24.04 10.91 10.52
C MET A 281 24.89 10.58 11.76
N GLN A 282 24.36 10.80 12.96
CA GLN A 282 25.08 10.54 14.21
C GLN A 282 25.23 9.03 14.51
N ASN A 283 24.29 8.22 14.03
CA ASN A 283 24.22 6.78 14.23
C ASN A 283 24.82 5.98 13.05
N GLN A 284 25.87 6.52 12.42
CA GLN A 284 26.63 5.80 11.40
C GLN A 284 27.14 4.46 11.91
N ILE A 285 27.09 3.45 11.06
CA ILE A 285 27.54 2.11 11.39
C ILE A 285 28.88 1.89 10.67
N SER A 286 29.96 1.73 11.43
CA SER A 286 31.31 1.58 10.88
C SER A 286 31.59 0.17 10.35
N VAL A 287 30.95 -0.85 10.91
CA VAL A 287 31.13 -2.26 10.54
C VAL A 287 29.83 -2.80 9.94
N MET A 288 29.89 -3.31 8.72
CA MET A 288 28.74 -3.88 8.04
C MET A 288 29.11 -5.13 7.26
N ASP A 289 28.22 -6.11 7.28
CA ASP A 289 28.36 -7.29 6.45
C ASP A 289 27.77 -7.05 5.06
N PHE A 290 28.62 -7.07 4.03
CA PHE A 290 28.20 -6.93 2.64
C PHE A 290 27.77 -8.27 2.02
N ASN A 291 27.81 -9.36 2.78
CA ASN A 291 27.32 -10.67 2.39
C ASN A 291 27.83 -11.08 0.99
N ASP A 292 26.91 -11.28 0.05
CA ASP A 292 27.13 -11.71 -1.32
C ASP A 292 27.19 -10.54 -2.33
N THR A 293 27.24 -9.30 -1.87
CA THR A 293 27.30 -8.10 -2.72
C THR A 293 28.48 -8.15 -3.68
N PHE A 294 29.62 -8.69 -3.25
CA PHE A 294 30.80 -8.83 -4.10
C PHE A 294 30.96 -10.27 -4.62
N ILE A 295 31.30 -10.40 -5.91
CA ILE A 295 31.60 -11.71 -6.52
C ILE A 295 32.88 -12.32 -5.94
N ASP A 296 33.92 -11.50 -5.81
CA ASP A 296 35.23 -11.85 -5.25
C ASP A 296 35.95 -10.62 -4.69
N MET A 297 37.19 -10.81 -4.23
CA MET A 297 38.01 -9.76 -3.63
C MET A 297 38.47 -8.69 -4.65
N ASP A 298 38.66 -9.06 -5.92
CA ASP A 298 39.10 -8.12 -6.95
C ASP A 298 37.95 -7.20 -7.35
N HIS A 299 36.73 -7.74 -7.42
CA HIS A 299 35.51 -6.97 -7.57
C HIS A 299 35.34 -5.97 -6.43
N LEU A 300 35.51 -6.39 -5.17
CA LEU A 300 35.46 -5.50 -4.00
C LEU A 300 36.49 -4.35 -4.13
N ARG A 301 37.75 -4.65 -4.45
CA ARG A 301 38.80 -3.63 -4.64
C ARG A 301 38.43 -2.65 -5.76
N SER A 302 37.90 -3.13 -6.87
CA SER A 302 37.49 -2.30 -7.99
C SER A 302 36.35 -1.34 -7.64
N CYS A 303 35.50 -1.70 -6.68
CA CYS A 303 34.35 -0.91 -6.25
C CYS A 303 34.72 0.28 -5.35
N PHE A 304 35.90 0.27 -4.72
CA PHE A 304 36.36 1.33 -3.81
C PHE A 304 37.68 1.96 -4.26
N PRO A 305 37.75 2.61 -5.44
CA PRO A 305 39.01 3.13 -6.01
C PRO A 305 39.66 4.23 -5.17
N LYS A 306 38.91 4.88 -4.28
CA LYS A 306 39.40 5.96 -3.39
C LYS A 306 39.87 5.47 -2.02
N TYR A 307 39.64 4.19 -1.69
CA TYR A 307 39.98 3.63 -0.39
C TYR A 307 41.20 2.72 -0.48
N THR A 308 42.01 2.74 0.58
CA THR A 308 43.05 1.73 0.77
C THR A 308 42.44 0.51 1.44
N VAL A 309 42.37 -0.61 0.72
CA VAL A 309 41.75 -1.84 1.21
C VAL A 309 42.81 -2.71 1.91
N LYS A 310 42.66 -2.90 3.23
CA LYS A 310 43.46 -3.80 4.06
C LYS A 310 42.66 -5.07 4.37
N VAL A 311 43.30 -6.23 4.38
CA VAL A 311 42.62 -7.50 4.66
C VAL A 311 43.17 -8.09 5.95
N LYS A 312 42.30 -8.58 6.85
CA LYS A 312 42.71 -9.18 8.13
C LYS A 312 43.34 -10.58 8.01
N THR A 313 43.26 -11.22 6.84
CA THR A 313 43.83 -12.55 6.61
C THR A 313 44.94 -12.49 5.55
N ASP A 314 46.11 -13.03 5.90
CA ASP A 314 47.23 -13.19 4.97
C ASP A 314 47.09 -14.42 4.07
N ASN A 315 46.16 -15.33 4.38
CA ASN A 315 45.96 -16.56 3.63
C ASN A 315 45.06 -16.35 2.40
N PRO A 316 45.57 -16.49 1.16
CA PRO A 316 44.79 -16.27 -0.06
C PRO A 316 43.60 -17.21 -0.20
N THR A 317 43.69 -18.44 0.32
CA THR A 317 42.60 -19.44 0.21
C THR A 317 41.38 -19.10 1.06
N LYS A 318 41.53 -18.20 2.05
CA LYS A 318 40.45 -17.73 2.92
C LYS A 318 39.83 -16.41 2.43
N LEU A 319 40.33 -15.83 1.34
CA LEU A 319 39.80 -14.60 0.72
C LEU A 319 38.54 -14.89 -0.12
N VAL A 320 37.56 -15.52 0.49
CA VAL A 320 36.30 -15.92 -0.15
C VAL A 320 35.15 -15.17 0.50
N ARG A 321 34.16 -14.77 -0.32
CA ARG A 321 32.92 -14.15 0.17
C ARG A 321 32.17 -15.10 1.12
N PRO A 322 31.40 -14.59 2.09
CA PRO A 322 31.04 -13.19 2.34
C PRO A 322 32.14 -12.30 2.96
N PHE A 323 31.98 -10.99 2.83
CA PHE A 323 32.94 -9.99 3.33
C PHE A 323 32.27 -8.99 4.29
N GLU A 324 32.79 -8.94 5.51
CA GLU A 324 32.50 -7.85 6.45
C GLU A 324 33.49 -6.70 6.21
N LEU A 325 32.96 -5.49 6.12
CA LEU A 325 33.74 -4.27 5.87
C LEU A 325 33.68 -3.36 7.10
N THR A 326 34.84 -2.96 7.58
CA THR A 326 34.99 -1.87 8.55
C THR A 326 35.50 -0.62 7.84
N PHE A 327 34.73 0.46 7.88
CA PHE A 327 35.08 1.77 7.33
C PHE A 327 35.69 2.65 8.41
N GLU A 328 36.98 2.97 8.32
CA GLU A 328 37.68 3.77 9.34
C GLU A 328 37.30 5.26 9.33
N ASP A 329 36.63 5.73 8.28
CA ASP A 329 36.13 7.10 8.11
C ASP A 329 34.74 7.31 8.73
N LEU A 330 34.02 6.23 9.03
CA LEU A 330 32.68 6.24 9.63
C LEU A 330 32.74 6.02 11.15
N GLY A 331 31.86 6.69 11.89
CA GLY A 331 31.74 6.53 13.35
C GLY A 331 32.80 7.27 14.18
N LYS A 332 33.66 8.09 13.54
CA LYS A 332 34.59 8.99 14.22
C LYS A 332 34.00 10.39 14.40
N LYS A 333 34.36 11.07 15.49
CA LYS A 333 33.99 12.47 15.73
C LYS A 333 34.68 13.38 14.70
N GLU A 334 34.07 14.51 14.35
CA GLU A 334 34.56 15.43 13.31
C GLU A 334 36.01 15.94 13.52
N GLU A 335 36.54 15.83 14.74
CA GLU A 335 37.89 16.28 15.11
C GLU A 335 39.01 15.25 14.80
N GLU A 336 38.69 14.02 14.39
CA GLU A 336 39.68 12.98 14.07
C GLU A 336 40.02 12.93 12.57
N GLU A 337 41.29 12.71 12.23
CA GLU A 337 41.72 12.52 10.83
C GLU A 337 40.98 11.33 10.20
N LYS A 338 40.18 11.61 9.17
CA LYS A 338 39.48 10.59 8.37
C LYS A 338 40.46 9.96 7.39
N HIS A 339 40.85 8.72 7.66
CA HIS A 339 41.59 7.91 6.70
C HIS A 339 40.62 7.08 5.86
N ASN A 340 40.73 7.17 4.53
CA ASN A 340 39.94 6.35 3.60
C ASN A 340 40.51 4.93 3.56
N VAL A 341 40.35 4.19 4.66
CA VAL A 341 40.83 2.82 4.80
C VAL A 341 39.63 1.92 5.07
N ILE A 342 39.57 0.81 4.34
CA ILE A 342 38.59 -0.26 4.56
C ILE A 342 39.34 -1.47 5.07
N ILE A 343 38.92 -2.00 6.21
CA ILE A 343 39.40 -3.29 6.71
C ILE A 343 38.39 -4.35 6.31
N VAL A 344 38.84 -5.36 5.56
CA VAL A 344 38.04 -6.47 5.06
C VAL A 344 38.28 -7.71 5.90
N GLU A 345 37.20 -8.31 6.40
CA GLU A 345 37.20 -9.57 7.11
C GLU A 345 36.32 -10.59 6.36
N PRO A 346 36.93 -11.53 5.62
CA PRO A 346 36.20 -12.68 5.08
C PRO A 346 35.74 -13.58 6.22
N HIS A 347 34.50 -14.03 6.17
CA HIS A 347 33.97 -14.96 7.17
C HIS A 347 33.23 -16.12 6.50
N ILE A 348 33.00 -17.19 7.26
CA ILE A 348 32.35 -18.41 6.76
C ILE A 348 30.91 -18.39 7.22
N THR A 349 29.97 -18.42 6.27
CA THR A 349 28.55 -18.59 6.57
C THR A 349 28.33 -19.91 7.32
N PRO A 350 27.61 -19.90 8.45
CA PRO A 350 27.30 -21.14 9.18
C PRO A 350 26.61 -22.16 8.27
N LYS A 351 27.06 -23.42 8.31
CA LYS A 351 26.47 -24.50 7.49
C LYS A 351 25.00 -24.73 7.90
N ARG A 352 24.08 -24.64 6.95
CA ARG A 352 22.63 -24.87 7.14
C ARG A 352 22.22 -26.35 7.04
N GLY A 353 23.06 -27.23 7.59
CA GLY A 353 22.88 -28.68 7.56
C GLY A 353 23.71 -29.41 6.49
N PRO A 354 23.47 -30.72 6.33
CA PRO A 354 24.28 -31.59 5.48
C PRO A 354 23.87 -31.58 4.00
N TYR A 355 22.73 -30.98 3.67
CA TYR A 355 22.16 -31.02 2.33
C TYR A 355 22.63 -29.84 1.47
N LEU A 356 23.19 -30.12 0.30
CA LEU A 356 23.71 -29.10 -0.62
C LEU A 356 22.66 -28.10 -1.10
N PHE A 357 21.39 -28.52 -1.23
CA PHE A 357 20.31 -27.62 -1.64
C PHE A 357 19.90 -26.60 -0.55
N ASN A 358 20.40 -26.74 0.68
CA ASN A 358 20.22 -25.74 1.74
C ASN A 358 21.29 -24.64 1.69
N GLU A 359 22.26 -24.73 0.77
CA GLU A 359 23.20 -23.64 0.56
C GLU A 359 22.45 -22.38 0.13
N PRO A 360 22.80 -21.23 0.71
CA PRO A 360 22.11 -19.99 0.42
C PRO A 360 22.33 -19.61 -1.04
N LYS A 361 21.26 -19.11 -1.67
CA LYS A 361 21.38 -18.50 -3.00
C LYS A 361 22.26 -17.26 -2.90
N LYS A 362 23.05 -17.00 -3.94
CA LYS A 362 24.03 -15.91 -3.94
C LYS A 362 23.80 -15.01 -5.14
N ASN A 363 23.94 -13.72 -4.92
CA ASN A 363 24.03 -12.73 -5.97
C ASN A 363 25.15 -13.09 -6.98
N THR A 364 24.83 -12.86 -8.25
CA THR A 364 25.72 -13.06 -9.41
C THR A 364 26.04 -11.77 -10.14
N ILE A 365 25.47 -10.63 -9.71
CA ILE A 365 25.62 -9.34 -10.38
C ILE A 365 26.92 -8.66 -9.93
N PRO A 366 27.84 -8.34 -10.87
CA PRO A 366 29.01 -7.54 -10.58
C PRO A 366 28.62 -6.05 -10.52
N PHE A 367 28.23 -5.57 -9.35
CA PHE A 367 27.84 -4.18 -9.15
C PHE A 367 28.98 -3.19 -9.45
N THR A 368 28.64 -2.11 -10.15
CA THR A 368 29.60 -1.02 -10.42
C THR A 368 29.94 -0.24 -9.13
N PRO A 369 31.07 0.50 -9.10
CA PRO A 369 31.41 1.34 -7.94
C PRO A 369 30.28 2.29 -7.51
N THR A 370 29.56 2.87 -8.46
CA THR A 370 28.42 3.77 -8.19
C THR A 370 27.22 3.02 -7.59
N GLN A 371 26.96 1.80 -8.04
CA GLN A 371 25.91 0.95 -7.47
C GLN A 371 26.28 0.48 -6.06
N VAL A 372 27.55 0.14 -5.82
CA VAL A 372 28.04 -0.21 -4.48
C VAL A 372 27.96 0.98 -3.53
N GLU A 373 28.22 2.20 -3.97
CA GLU A 373 27.98 3.39 -3.15
C GLU A 373 26.49 3.56 -2.82
N ALA A 374 25.59 3.32 -3.76
CA ALA A 374 24.15 3.33 -3.49
C ALA A 374 23.73 2.23 -2.49
N ILE A 375 24.30 1.03 -2.58
CA ILE A 375 24.07 -0.08 -1.65
C ILE A 375 24.60 0.29 -0.25
N LYS A 376 25.84 0.78 -0.16
CA LYS A 376 26.47 1.26 1.08
C LYS A 376 25.60 2.33 1.74
N SER A 377 25.17 3.34 0.98
CA SER A 377 24.29 4.41 1.46
C SER A 377 22.95 3.87 1.95
N GLY A 378 22.34 2.93 1.21
CA GLY A 378 21.05 2.34 1.55
C GLY A 378 21.08 1.40 2.76
N MET A 379 22.24 0.86 3.13
CA MET A 379 22.43 0.08 4.35
C MET A 379 22.61 0.96 5.59
N GLN A 380 23.01 2.23 5.42
CA GLN A 380 23.22 3.18 6.51
C GLN A 380 21.92 3.87 6.91
N PRO A 381 21.81 4.35 8.17
CA PRO A 381 20.73 5.25 8.55
C PRO A 381 20.76 6.55 7.72
N GLY A 382 19.57 7.12 7.48
CA GLY A 382 19.40 8.40 6.79
C GLY A 382 18.56 8.27 5.51
N LEU A 383 18.67 9.28 4.65
CA LEU A 383 17.99 9.37 3.35
C LEU A 383 18.96 9.03 2.22
N THR A 384 18.64 7.98 1.47
CA THR A 384 19.36 7.59 0.25
C THR A 384 18.50 7.84 -0.98
N LEU A 385 18.93 8.77 -1.84
CA LEU A 385 18.26 9.07 -3.10
C LEU A 385 19.10 8.54 -4.27
N VAL A 386 18.58 7.53 -4.98
CA VAL A 386 19.25 6.92 -6.13
C VAL A 386 18.57 7.36 -7.43
N VAL A 387 19.28 8.15 -8.23
CA VAL A 387 18.84 8.54 -9.57
C VAL A 387 19.44 7.59 -10.60
N GLY A 388 18.61 6.71 -11.17
CA GLY A 388 19.05 5.74 -12.18
C GLY A 388 18.32 5.92 -13.51
N PRO A 389 19.01 6.24 -14.62
CA PRO A 389 18.46 6.18 -15.97
C PRO A 389 17.84 4.81 -16.31
N PRO A 390 17.02 4.68 -17.37
CA PRO A 390 16.53 3.39 -17.84
C PRO A 390 17.68 2.40 -18.08
N GLY A 391 17.52 1.15 -17.63
CA GLY A 391 18.52 0.09 -17.82
C GLY A 391 19.74 0.08 -16.88
N THR A 392 19.80 0.98 -15.87
CA THR A 392 20.96 1.08 -14.95
C THR A 392 20.95 0.12 -13.76
N GLY A 393 20.08 -0.90 -13.77
CA GLY A 393 20.03 -1.91 -12.70
C GLY A 393 19.46 -1.41 -11.36
N LYS A 394 18.55 -0.42 -11.37
CA LYS A 394 17.89 0.08 -10.15
C LYS A 394 17.26 -1.02 -9.31
N THR A 395 16.61 -1.98 -9.97
CA THR A 395 15.98 -3.12 -9.32
C THR A 395 17.00 -4.00 -8.62
N ASP A 396 18.14 -4.29 -9.26
CA ASP A 396 19.22 -5.08 -8.67
C ASP A 396 19.84 -4.40 -7.44
N VAL A 397 20.07 -3.09 -7.50
CA VAL A 397 20.55 -2.28 -6.36
C VAL A 397 19.56 -2.33 -5.19
N ALA A 398 18.27 -2.13 -5.47
CA ALA A 398 17.23 -2.15 -4.44
C ALA A 398 17.13 -3.53 -3.76
N VAL A 399 17.17 -4.61 -4.54
CA VAL A 399 17.10 -5.98 -4.04
C VAL A 399 18.33 -6.34 -3.21
N GLN A 400 19.54 -5.89 -3.60
CA GLN A 400 20.73 -6.09 -2.79
C GLN A 400 20.69 -5.30 -1.47
N ILE A 401 20.18 -4.06 -1.47
CA ILE A 401 19.95 -3.29 -0.23
C ILE A 401 19.01 -4.07 0.70
N ILE A 402 17.88 -4.55 0.17
CA ILE A 402 16.90 -5.33 0.94
C ILE A 402 17.54 -6.60 1.52
N SER A 403 18.30 -7.34 0.71
CA SER A 403 19.03 -8.54 1.16
C SER A 403 20.03 -8.22 2.27
N ASN A 404 20.82 -7.17 2.11
CA ASN A 404 21.81 -6.79 3.11
C ASN A 404 21.15 -6.34 4.42
N LEU A 405 20.08 -5.54 4.35
CA LEU A 405 19.31 -5.12 5.52
C LEU A 405 18.67 -6.32 6.24
N TYR A 406 18.12 -7.27 5.47
CA TYR A 406 17.51 -8.50 6.01
C TYR A 406 18.51 -9.33 6.84
N HIS A 407 19.75 -9.46 6.36
CA HIS A 407 20.80 -10.22 7.05
C HIS A 407 21.46 -9.46 8.20
N ASN A 408 21.74 -8.15 8.04
CA ASN A 408 22.41 -7.34 9.05
C ASN A 408 21.46 -6.97 10.21
N PHE A 409 20.17 -6.79 9.94
CA PHE A 409 19.19 -6.30 10.91
C PHE A 409 17.95 -7.20 10.98
N PRO A 410 18.08 -8.46 11.44
CA PRO A 410 17.00 -9.45 11.40
C PRO A 410 15.76 -9.09 12.23
N ASN A 411 15.88 -8.13 13.15
CA ASN A 411 14.77 -7.64 13.98
C ASN A 411 14.02 -6.45 13.35
N GLN A 412 14.52 -5.89 12.25
CA GLN A 412 13.88 -4.79 11.55
C GLN A 412 12.91 -5.30 10.47
N ARG A 413 12.03 -4.42 10.01
CA ARG A 413 11.09 -4.69 8.92
C ARG A 413 11.22 -3.64 7.84
N THR A 414 11.33 -4.08 6.60
CA THR A 414 11.48 -3.20 5.43
C THR A 414 10.14 -3.05 4.71
N LEU A 415 9.64 -1.82 4.60
CA LEU A 415 8.44 -1.50 3.81
C LEU A 415 8.87 -1.09 2.39
N ILE A 416 8.36 -1.79 1.38
CA ILE A 416 8.59 -1.49 -0.03
C ILE A 416 7.32 -0.86 -0.61
N VAL A 417 7.46 0.34 -1.19
CA VAL A 417 6.35 1.07 -1.83
C VAL A 417 6.75 1.37 -3.27
N THR A 418 5.86 1.06 -4.22
CA THR A 418 6.04 1.42 -5.64
C THR A 418 4.75 2.03 -6.19
N HIS A 419 4.86 2.72 -7.32
CA HIS A 419 3.69 3.23 -8.04
C HIS A 419 2.93 2.14 -8.81
N SER A 420 3.61 1.12 -9.33
CA SER A 420 3.00 0.08 -10.18
C SER A 420 3.21 -1.33 -9.64
N ASN A 421 2.18 -2.16 -9.82
CA ASN A 421 2.27 -3.59 -9.53
C ASN A 421 3.38 -4.29 -10.33
N GLN A 422 3.66 -3.84 -11.55
CA GLN A 422 4.74 -4.40 -12.38
C GLN A 422 6.11 -4.19 -11.73
N ALA A 423 6.36 -3.00 -11.14
CA ALA A 423 7.61 -2.75 -10.44
C ALA A 423 7.76 -3.63 -9.19
N LEU A 424 6.66 -3.88 -8.46
CA LEU A 424 6.67 -4.85 -7.35
C LEU A 424 6.97 -6.27 -7.84
N ASN A 425 6.33 -6.72 -8.92
CA ASN A 425 6.58 -8.07 -9.48
C ASN A 425 8.07 -8.28 -9.76
N GLN A 426 8.71 -7.34 -10.47
CA GLN A 426 10.14 -7.40 -10.79
C GLN A 426 11.04 -7.43 -9.55
N LEU A 427 10.67 -6.71 -8.48
CA LEU A 427 11.40 -6.76 -7.22
C LEU A 427 11.25 -8.13 -6.55
N PHE A 428 10.03 -8.64 -6.44
CA PHE A 428 9.75 -9.93 -5.79
C PHE A 428 10.38 -11.11 -6.53
N GLU A 429 10.34 -11.12 -7.87
CA GLU A 429 11.01 -12.14 -8.70
C GLU A 429 12.49 -12.25 -8.34
N LYS A 430 13.20 -11.13 -8.22
CA LYS A 430 14.62 -11.09 -7.85
C LYS A 430 14.88 -11.38 -6.37
N ILE A 431 14.00 -10.93 -5.47
CA ILE A 431 14.12 -11.22 -4.04
C ILE A 431 14.09 -12.74 -3.77
N VAL A 432 13.24 -13.47 -4.49
CA VAL A 432 13.11 -14.93 -4.36
C VAL A 432 14.35 -15.69 -4.86
N GLU A 433 15.15 -15.06 -5.73
CA GLU A 433 16.43 -15.59 -6.21
C GLU A 433 17.58 -15.37 -5.22
N LEU A 434 17.39 -14.57 -4.17
CA LEU A 434 18.38 -14.34 -3.11
C LEU A 434 18.09 -15.18 -1.85
N ASP A 435 19.00 -15.10 -0.87
CA ASP A 435 18.89 -15.79 0.42
C ASP A 435 17.88 -15.11 1.37
N ILE A 436 16.65 -14.89 0.91
CA ILE A 436 15.56 -14.35 1.72
C ILE A 436 14.49 -15.42 1.87
N ASP A 437 14.15 -15.76 3.11
CA ASP A 437 13.11 -16.75 3.39
C ASP A 437 11.74 -16.19 2.97
N GLU A 438 11.05 -16.92 2.11
CA GLU A 438 9.76 -16.55 1.55
C GLU A 438 8.65 -16.39 2.60
N ARG A 439 8.85 -16.95 3.81
CA ARG A 439 7.93 -16.76 4.95
C ARG A 439 7.97 -15.33 5.51
N HIS A 440 9.04 -14.58 5.25
CA HIS A 440 9.21 -13.19 5.69
C HIS A 440 8.76 -12.17 4.63
N LEU A 441 8.26 -12.66 3.48
CA LEU A 441 7.77 -11.82 2.39
C LEU A 441 6.25 -11.71 2.45
N LEU A 442 5.73 -10.49 2.35
CA LEU A 442 4.30 -10.21 2.29
C LEU A 442 4.03 -9.10 1.27
N ARG A 443 3.09 -9.35 0.36
CA ARG A 443 2.57 -8.34 -0.57
C ARG A 443 1.15 -7.97 -0.18
N LEU A 444 0.85 -6.67 -0.18
CA LEU A 444 -0.48 -6.12 0.07
C LEU A 444 -0.97 -5.35 -1.17
N GLY A 445 -2.22 -5.56 -1.58
CA GLY A 445 -2.93 -4.70 -2.53
C GLY A 445 -3.84 -5.43 -3.51
N HIS A 446 -4.71 -4.67 -4.17
CA HIS A 446 -5.74 -5.13 -5.12
C HIS A 446 -5.22 -5.82 -6.42
N GLY A 447 -3.91 -6.07 -6.52
CA GLY A 447 -3.25 -6.79 -7.61
C GLY A 447 -2.51 -8.06 -7.15
N GLU A 448 -2.85 -8.56 -5.96
CA GLU A 448 -2.28 -9.78 -5.36
C GLU A 448 -2.37 -10.99 -6.30
N GLU A 449 -3.40 -11.08 -7.14
CA GLU A 449 -3.67 -12.21 -8.05
C GLU A 449 -2.86 -12.18 -9.37
N ALA A 450 -2.14 -11.08 -9.66
CA ALA A 450 -1.48 -10.86 -10.96
C ALA A 450 0.04 -11.12 -10.95
N LEU A 451 0.56 -11.83 -9.95
CA LEU A 451 1.93 -12.32 -9.99
C LEU A 451 2.01 -13.52 -10.94
N GLU A 452 2.75 -13.39 -12.03
CA GLU A 452 3.18 -14.50 -12.88
C GLU A 452 4.35 -15.28 -12.25
N THR A 453 4.50 -15.23 -10.93
CA THR A 453 5.45 -16.10 -10.21
C THR A 453 4.77 -17.40 -9.85
N GLU A 454 5.53 -18.51 -9.82
CA GLU A 454 5.02 -19.81 -9.34
C GLU A 454 4.46 -19.75 -7.90
N LYS A 455 4.82 -18.69 -7.13
CA LYS A 455 4.51 -18.52 -5.71
C LYS A 455 3.58 -17.35 -5.47
N ASP A 456 2.61 -17.54 -4.57
CA ASP A 456 1.63 -16.52 -4.19
C ASP A 456 2.04 -15.79 -2.89
N PHE A 457 2.47 -14.53 -3.01
CA PHE A 457 2.88 -13.66 -1.90
C PHE A 457 1.74 -12.81 -1.31
N SER A 458 0.50 -13.04 -1.74
CA SER A 458 -0.71 -12.42 -1.17
C SER A 458 -0.93 -12.82 0.29
N ARG A 459 -1.84 -12.14 0.99
CA ARG A 459 -2.21 -12.54 2.35
C ARG A 459 -2.71 -13.99 2.39
N TYR A 460 -3.56 -14.37 1.42
CA TYR A 460 -4.13 -15.71 1.34
C TYR A 460 -3.05 -16.75 0.99
N GLY A 461 -2.21 -16.46 0.00
CA GLY A 461 -1.10 -17.30 -0.40
C GLY A 461 -0.10 -17.56 0.71
N ARG A 462 0.23 -16.53 1.52
CA ARG A 462 1.11 -16.69 2.67
C ARG A 462 0.48 -17.51 3.79
N VAL A 463 -0.82 -17.38 4.05
CA VAL A 463 -1.53 -18.25 5.01
C VAL A 463 -1.48 -19.70 4.55
N ASN A 464 -1.81 -19.98 3.29
CA ASN A 464 -1.76 -21.33 2.73
C ASN A 464 -0.36 -21.93 2.76
N TYR A 465 0.65 -21.13 2.43
CA TYR A 465 2.06 -21.52 2.53
C TYR A 465 2.42 -21.94 3.95
N VAL A 466 2.08 -21.13 4.95
CA VAL A 466 2.37 -21.45 6.37
C VAL A 466 1.62 -22.70 6.81
N LEU A 467 0.36 -22.88 6.41
CA LEU A 467 -0.43 -24.07 6.75
C LEU A 467 0.15 -25.35 6.14
N ALA A 468 0.53 -25.32 4.86
CA ALA A 468 1.18 -26.45 4.19
C ALA A 468 2.55 -26.76 4.80
N LYS A 469 3.40 -25.73 4.97
CA LYS A 469 4.74 -25.89 5.53
C LYS A 469 4.72 -26.40 6.96
N ARG A 470 3.71 -26.00 7.74
CA ARG A 470 3.47 -26.53 9.09
C ARG A 470 3.26 -28.04 9.05
N LEU A 471 2.45 -28.56 8.13
CA LEU A 471 2.22 -30.00 8.04
C LEU A 471 3.51 -30.75 7.67
N ASP A 472 4.25 -30.27 6.67
CA ASP A 472 5.52 -30.87 6.26
C ASP A 472 6.53 -30.93 7.42
N LEU A 473 6.69 -29.83 8.15
CA LEU A 473 7.63 -29.77 9.27
C LEU A 473 7.20 -30.67 10.45
N LEU A 474 5.91 -30.81 10.70
CA LEU A 474 5.42 -31.74 11.74
C LEU A 474 5.66 -33.20 11.36
N MET A 475 5.59 -33.54 10.08
CA MET A 475 6.00 -34.87 9.58
C MET A 475 7.51 -35.11 9.78
N GLU A 476 8.35 -34.09 9.57
CA GLU A 476 9.79 -34.20 9.86
C GLU A 476 10.09 -34.40 11.35
N VAL A 477 9.32 -33.76 12.24
CA VAL A 477 9.43 -34.01 13.70
C VAL A 477 9.06 -35.45 14.04
N GLN A 478 8.00 -36.00 13.42
CA GLN A 478 7.62 -37.40 13.58
C GLN A 478 8.73 -38.34 13.08
N ARG A 479 9.27 -38.08 11.88
CA ARG A 479 10.39 -38.86 11.31
C ARG A 479 11.61 -38.84 12.23
N LEU A 480 11.91 -37.69 12.84
CA LEU A 480 13.00 -37.54 13.80
C LEU A 480 12.74 -38.32 15.09
N GLN A 481 11.51 -38.30 15.62
CA GLN A 481 11.11 -39.12 16.78
C GLN A 481 11.34 -40.61 16.51
N GLU A 482 10.85 -41.12 15.38
CA GLU A 482 11.00 -42.52 14.98
C GLU A 482 12.48 -42.91 14.85
N SER A 483 13.30 -42.03 14.25
CA SER A 483 14.75 -42.27 14.11
C SER A 483 15.51 -42.30 15.44
N LEU A 484 14.96 -41.70 16.49
CA LEU A 484 15.53 -41.67 17.84
C LEU A 484 14.90 -42.74 18.76
N GLU A 485 14.02 -43.59 18.22
CA GLU A 485 13.32 -44.66 18.95
C GLU A 485 12.57 -44.15 20.19
N VAL A 486 12.04 -42.91 20.12
CA VAL A 486 11.24 -42.32 21.20
C VAL A 486 9.80 -42.78 21.05
N ASN A 487 9.24 -43.43 22.07
CA ASN A 487 7.84 -43.86 22.08
C ASN A 487 6.90 -42.65 22.12
N GLY A 488 5.90 -42.63 21.25
CA GLY A 488 4.88 -41.59 21.21
C GLY A 488 3.85 -41.87 20.13
N ASP A 489 2.60 -42.09 20.56
CA ASP A 489 1.48 -42.49 19.68
C ASP A 489 0.63 -41.31 19.17
N VAL A 490 1.02 -40.06 19.49
CA VAL A 490 0.22 -38.86 19.20
C VAL A 490 0.88 -38.02 18.11
N ALA A 491 0.11 -37.65 17.10
CA ALA A 491 0.55 -36.74 16.05
C ALA A 491 1.01 -35.39 16.65
N TYR A 492 2.13 -34.86 16.16
CA TYR A 492 2.67 -33.60 16.67
C TYR A 492 1.80 -32.40 16.32
N THR A 493 1.73 -31.46 17.26
CA THR A 493 1.32 -30.08 17.05
C THR A 493 2.57 -29.18 17.17
N CYS A 494 2.46 -27.90 16.81
CA CYS A 494 3.59 -26.98 16.98
C CYS A 494 4.03 -26.86 18.45
N GLU A 495 3.09 -26.96 19.38
CA GLU A 495 3.37 -26.94 20.82
C GLU A 495 4.13 -28.19 21.26
N THR A 496 3.62 -29.38 20.92
CA THR A 496 4.28 -30.63 21.30
C THR A 496 5.61 -30.84 20.58
N ALA A 497 5.78 -30.31 19.37
CA ALA A 497 7.07 -30.25 18.68
C ALA A 497 8.08 -29.37 19.44
N GLY A 498 7.63 -28.26 20.01
CA GLY A 498 8.48 -27.41 20.87
C GLY A 498 8.94 -28.16 22.13
N HIS A 499 8.05 -28.90 22.78
CA HIS A 499 8.42 -29.78 23.89
C HIS A 499 9.41 -30.87 23.46
N PHE A 500 9.15 -31.54 22.34
CA PHE A 500 10.06 -32.56 21.79
C PHE A 500 11.46 -31.99 21.51
N TYR A 501 11.55 -30.80 20.92
CA TYR A 501 12.82 -30.12 20.70
C TYR A 501 13.60 -29.91 22.00
N LEU A 502 12.97 -29.35 23.03
CA LEU A 502 13.64 -29.07 24.31
C LEU A 502 14.07 -30.36 25.04
N TYR A 503 13.16 -31.33 25.18
CA TYR A 503 13.40 -32.52 25.99
C TYR A 503 14.22 -33.60 25.30
N GLN A 504 14.08 -33.76 23.98
CA GLN A 504 14.72 -34.85 23.25
C GLN A 504 15.90 -34.37 22.40
N ILE A 505 15.78 -33.23 21.71
CA ILE A 505 16.82 -32.79 20.76
C ILE A 505 17.91 -31.98 21.47
N LEU A 506 17.53 -30.92 22.18
CA LEU A 506 18.49 -30.03 22.84
C LEU A 506 19.30 -30.77 23.91
N SER A 507 18.65 -31.61 24.71
CA SER A 507 19.34 -32.43 25.73
C SER A 507 20.41 -33.37 25.15
N ARG A 508 20.09 -34.06 24.04
CA ARG A 508 21.05 -34.93 23.32
C ARG A 508 22.18 -34.10 22.70
N TRP A 509 21.87 -32.93 22.16
CA TRP A 509 22.86 -32.04 21.56
C TRP A 509 23.84 -31.51 22.61
N GLU A 510 23.35 -31.04 23.76
CA GLU A 510 24.18 -30.59 24.89
C GLU A 510 25.07 -31.72 25.43
N GLN A 511 24.53 -32.94 25.53
CA GLN A 511 25.31 -34.12 25.92
C GLN A 511 26.42 -34.41 24.90
N PHE A 512 26.10 -34.40 23.61
CA PHE A 512 27.07 -34.59 22.53
C PHE A 512 28.17 -33.52 22.56
N GLU A 513 27.82 -32.24 22.69
CA GLU A 513 28.78 -31.14 22.79
C GLU A 513 29.66 -31.28 24.03
N SER A 514 29.12 -31.73 25.17
CA SER A 514 29.91 -31.94 26.39
C SER A 514 31.00 -32.99 26.23
N ILE A 515 30.76 -33.99 25.37
CA ILE A 515 31.71 -35.08 25.06
C ILE A 515 32.76 -34.61 24.05
N VAL A 516 32.35 -33.89 23.00
CA VAL A 516 33.23 -33.50 21.89
C VAL A 516 34.02 -32.22 22.19
N ARG A 517 33.51 -31.34 23.06
CA ARG A 517 34.16 -30.09 23.51
C ARG A 517 34.21 -30.02 25.05
N PRO A 518 34.94 -30.91 25.73
CA PRO A 518 35.04 -30.86 27.18
C PRO A 518 35.74 -29.57 27.64
N LYS A 519 35.22 -28.94 28.69
CA LYS A 519 35.70 -27.66 29.26
C LYS A 519 37.20 -27.64 29.65
N SER A 520 37.87 -28.78 29.67
CA SER A 520 39.30 -28.95 30.00
C SER A 520 40.24 -29.06 28.79
N GLY A 521 39.76 -28.88 27.55
CA GLY A 521 40.63 -28.80 26.36
C GLY A 521 41.33 -30.12 25.95
N LYS A 522 41.02 -31.24 26.58
CA LYS A 522 41.45 -32.57 26.11
C LYS A 522 40.32 -33.20 25.30
N VAL A 523 40.45 -33.13 23.97
CA VAL A 523 39.67 -33.96 23.05
C VAL A 523 39.94 -35.43 23.40
N ILE A 524 38.93 -36.12 23.92
CA ILE A 524 38.94 -37.58 24.02
C ILE A 524 38.13 -38.04 22.83
N PHE A 525 38.79 -38.51 21.76
CA PHE A 525 38.37 -39.71 21.03
C PHE A 525 39.43 -40.09 19.99
N THR A 526 40.07 -41.23 20.24
CA THR A 526 40.49 -42.18 19.21
C THR A 526 39.29 -43.09 19.00
N ILE A 527 38.80 -43.22 17.76
CA ILE A 527 37.84 -44.26 17.39
C ILE A 527 38.59 -45.27 16.50
N ILE A 528 38.50 -46.54 16.91
CA ILE A 528 38.97 -47.73 16.18
C ILE A 528 37.98 -48.04 15.06
#